data_AF-A0A843T0N2-F1
#
_entry.id   AF-A0A843T0N2-F1
#
_cell.length_a   1.000
_cell.length_b   1.000
_cell.length_c   1.000
_cell.angle_alpha   90.00
_cell.angle_beta   90.00
_cell.angle_gamma   90.00
#
_symmetry.space_group_name_H-M   'P 1'
#
loop_
_entity.id
_entity.type
_entity.pdbx_description
1 polymer ?
#
loop_
_entity_poly.entity_id
_entity_poly.type
_entity_poly.pdbx_seq_one_letter_code
_entity_poly.pdbx_strand_id
1 'polypeptide(L)' 'MRAPLSVLRTNRNFRLLYIGQTISQLGDWFNSVAVFALLLDLTGSATAVAWMMIVQFLPIAVVGPMAGVIVDRVDRRR' A
#
# COMPACT_ATOMS: atom_id res chain seq x y z
N MET A 1 -12.92 1.94 -25.39
CA MET A 1 -12.22 1.98 -24.09
C MET A 1 -12.00 3.43 -23.63
N ARG A 2 -12.99 4.07 -23.01
CA ARG A 2 -12.88 5.41 -22.39
C ARG A 2 -13.79 5.47 -21.16
N ALA A 3 -13.42 4.78 -20.08
CA ALA A 3 -14.29 4.61 -18.91
C ALA A 3 -13.65 4.68 -17.49
N PRO A 4 -12.34 4.93 -17.26
CA PRO A 4 -11.87 4.99 -15.87
C PRO A 4 -12.33 6.27 -15.15
N LEU A 5 -12.31 7.41 -15.85
CA LEU A 5 -12.63 8.72 -15.25
C LEU A 5 -14.15 8.96 -15.08
N SER A 6 -14.98 8.27 -15.85
CA SER A 6 -16.44 8.42 -15.74
C SER A 6 -16.95 7.87 -14.41
N VAL A 7 -16.40 6.76 -13.91
CA VAL A 7 -16.80 6.16 -12.62
C VAL A 7 -16.53 7.10 -11.44
N LEU A 8 -15.40 7.84 -11.47
CA LEU A 8 -15.08 8.86 -10.47
C LEU A 8 -16.09 10.02 -10.45
N ARG A 9 -16.67 10.36 -11.61
CA ARG A 9 -17.67 11.43 -11.70
C ARG A 9 -19.07 10.93 -11.31
N THR A 10 -19.46 9.76 -11.79
CA THR A 10 -20.83 9.23 -11.69
C THR A 10 -21.12 8.54 -10.34
N ASN A 11 -20.13 7.91 -9.69
CA ASN A 11 -20.34 7.19 -8.44
C ASN A 11 -19.68 7.89 -7.25
N ARG A 12 -20.50 8.53 -6.39
CA ARG A 12 -20.05 9.29 -5.21
C ARG A 12 -19.30 8.43 -4.20
N ASN A 13 -19.78 7.21 -3.92
CA ASN A 13 -19.15 6.33 -2.92
C ASN A 13 -17.77 5.87 -3.40
N PHE A 14 -17.66 5.50 -4.67
CA PHE A 14 -16.37 5.16 -5.27
C PHE A 14 -15.40 6.34 -5.25
N ARG A 15 -15.87 7.56 -5.56
CA ARG A 15 -15.03 8.76 -5.51
C ARG A 15 -14.47 9.03 -4.10
N LEU A 16 -15.31 8.91 -3.07
CA LEU A 16 -14.87 9.09 -1.68
C LEU A 16 -13.84 8.04 -1.28
N LEU A 17 -14.09 6.77 -1.61
CA LEU A 17 -13.13 5.68 -1.37
C LEU A 17 -11.81 5.94 -2.09
N TYR A 18 -11.86 6.32 -3.36
CA TYR A 18 -10.67 6.58 -4.17
C TYR A 18 -9.82 7.72 -3.60
N ILE A 19 -10.45 8.84 -3.23
CA ILE A 19 -9.74 9.98 -2.62
C ILE A 19 -9.17 9.58 -1.26
N GLY A 20 -9.95 8.92 -0.41
CA GLY A 20 -9.50 8.43 0.88
C GLY A 20 -8.28 7.51 0.74
N GLN A 21 -8.37 6.50 -0.12
CA GLN A 21 -7.26 5.59 -0.40
C GLN A 21 -6.04 6.35 -0.93
N THR A 22 -6.22 7.30 -1.85
CA THR A 22 -5.10 8.08 -2.40
C THR A 22 -4.36 8.84 -1.30
N ILE A 23 -5.11 9.51 -0.40
CA ILE A 23 -4.52 10.24 0.72
C ILE A 23 -3.82 9.27 1.69
N SER A 24 -4.45 8.14 2.02
CA SER A 24 -3.84 7.12 2.89
C SER A 24 -2.53 6.59 2.30
N GLN A 25 -2.51 6.23 1.02
CA GLN A 25 -1.29 5.77 0.36
C GLN A 25 -0.18 6.84 0.39
N LEU A 26 -0.52 8.11 0.18
CA LEU A 26 0.46 9.20 0.31
C LEU A 26 1.01 9.30 1.73
N GLY A 27 0.15 9.14 2.74
CA GLY A 27 0.55 9.07 4.15
C GLY A 27 1.50 7.90 4.44
N ASP A 28 1.21 6.72 3.90
CA ASP A 28 2.06 5.53 4.07
C ASP A 28 3.45 5.72 3.45
N TRP A 29 3.53 6.36 2.29
CA TRP A 29 4.80 6.71 1.64
C TRP A 29 5.59 7.73 2.46
N PHE A 30 4.90 8.78 2.94
CA PHE A 30 5.53 9.78 3.79
C PHE A 30 6.06 9.16 5.10
N ASN A 31 5.25 8.32 5.75
CA ASN A 31 5.65 7.59 6.95
C ASN A 31 6.86 6.69 6.69
N SER A 32 6.89 5.97 5.57
CA SER A 32 8.03 5.11 5.21
C SER A 32 9.34 5.90 5.12
N VAL A 33 9.31 7.06 4.44
CA VAL A 33 10.49 7.95 4.34
C VAL A 33 10.90 8.47 5.73
N ALA A 34 9.94 8.93 6.53
CA ALA A 34 10.21 9.43 7.88
C ALA A 34 10.85 8.35 8.77
N VAL A 35 10.33 7.13 8.72
CA VAL A 35 10.83 5.99 9.49
C VAL A 35 12.23 5.57 9.03
N PHE A 36 12.52 5.55 7.73
CA PHE A 36 13.87 5.27 7.24
C PHE A 36 14.88 6.34 7.66
N ALA A 37 14.51 7.62 7.55
CA ALA A 37 15.35 8.73 7.97
C ALA A 37 15.63 8.67 9.48
N LEU A 38 14.58 8.45 10.29
CA LEU A 38 14.70 8.32 11.74
C LEU A 38 15.56 7.12 12.14
N LEU A 39 15.38 5.97 11.49
CA LEU A 39 16.19 4.79 11.79
C LEU A 39 17.67 5.05 11.48
N LEU A 40 17.97 5.71 10.36
CA LEU A 40 19.34 6.08 10.01
C LEU A 40 19.93 7.06 11.01
N ASP A 41 19.16 8.06 11.44
CA ASP A 41 19.59 9.05 12.44
C ASP A 41 19.91 8.39 13.80
N LEU A 42 19.06 7.46 14.24
CA LEU A 42 19.23 6.77 15.53
C LEU A 42 20.34 5.71 15.53
N THR A 43 20.54 5.00 14.41
CA THR A 43 21.48 3.87 14.34
C THR A 43 22.79 4.19 13.66
N GLY A 44 22.84 5.25 12.83
CA GLY A 44 23.96 5.55 11.93
C GLY A 44 24.21 4.48 10.86
N SER A 45 23.34 3.47 10.73
CA SER A 45 23.61 2.26 9.96
C SER A 45 22.70 2.12 8.75
N ALA A 46 23.30 2.23 7.55
CA ALA A 46 22.60 1.95 6.30
C ALA A 46 22.14 0.48 6.18
N THR A 47 22.82 -0.46 6.85
CA THR A 47 22.41 -1.87 6.84
C THR A 47 21.13 -2.10 7.64
N ALA A 48 20.93 -1.34 8.73
CA ALA A 48 19.69 -1.40 9.50
C ALA A 48 18.49 -0.94 8.65
N VAL A 49 18.66 0.12 7.86
CA VAL A 49 17.63 0.61 6.92
C VAL A 49 17.32 -0.44 5.85
N ALA A 50 18.34 -1.09 5.28
CA ALA A 50 18.14 -2.15 4.30
C ALA A 50 17.35 -3.34 4.88
N TRP A 51 17.65 -3.74 6.12
CA TRP A 51 16.90 -4.78 6.82
C TRP A 51 15.44 -4.39 7.06
N MET A 52 15.19 -3.14 7.46
CA MET A 52 13.83 -2.65 7.64
C MET A 52 13.03 -2.72 6.34
N MET A 53 13.63 -2.32 5.20
CA MET A 53 12.98 -2.46 3.89
C MET A 53 12.65 -3.92 3.57
N ILE A 54 13.58 -4.85 3.82
CA ILE A 54 13.34 -6.28 3.64
C ILE A 54 12.14 -6.72 4.49
N VAL A 55 12.12 -6.39 5.78
CA VAL A 55 11.02 -6.76 6.68
C VAL A 55 9.69 -6.15 6.23
N GLN A 56 9.69 -4.94 5.66
CA GLN A 56 8.49 -4.28 5.15
C GLN A 56 7.92 -4.98 3.91
N PHE A 57 8.77 -5.41 2.97
CA PHE A 57 8.33 -5.97 1.69
C PHE A 57 8.24 -7.49 1.66
N LEU A 58 8.98 -8.20 2.52
CA LEU A 58 9.02 -9.66 2.56
C LEU A 58 7.63 -10.28 2.78
N PRO A 59 6.78 -9.80 3.71
CA PRO A 59 5.43 -10.37 3.87
C PRO A 59 4.60 -10.24 2.61
N ILE A 60 4.66 -9.10 1.92
CA ILE A 60 3.93 -8.86 0.67
C ILE A 60 4.44 -9.80 -0.43
N ALA A 61 5.76 -9.98 -0.53
CA ALA A 61 6.37 -10.86 -1.53
C ALA A 61 5.99 -12.34 -1.32
N VAL A 62 5.92 -12.79 -0.06
CA VAL A 62 5.63 -14.19 0.29
C VAL A 62 4.13 -14.47 0.30
N VAL A 63 3.34 -13.60 0.94
CA VAL A 63 1.90 -13.82 1.16
C VAL A 63 1.06 -13.30 -0.01
N GLY A 64 1.53 -12.29 -0.75
CA GLY A 64 0.80 -11.68 -1.88
C GLY A 64 0.28 -12.67 -2.91
N PRO A 65 1.10 -13.63 -3.41
CA PRO A 65 0.63 -14.66 -4.33
C PRO A 65 -0.48 -15.54 -3.74
N MET A 66 -0.36 -15.91 -2.46
CA MET A 66 -1.36 -16.71 -1.76
C MET A 66 -2.66 -15.93 -1.55
N ALA A 67 -2.56 -14.63 -1.24
CA ALA A 67 -3.69 -13.74 -1.08
C ALA A 67 -4.51 -13.64 -2.38
N GLY A 68 -3.87 -13.63 -3.55
CA GLY A 68 -4.56 -13.68 -4.85
C GLY A 68 -5.42 -14.95 -5.00
N VAL A 69 -4.84 -16.12 -4.73
CA VAL A 69 -5.56 -17.41 -4.79
C VAL A 69 -6.74 -17.46 -3.81
N ILE A 70 -6.57 -16.89 -2.61
CA ILE A 70 -7.64 -16.83 -1.61
C ILE A 70 -8.76 -15.88 -2.08
N VAL A 71 -8.41 -14.69 -2.55
CA VAL A 71 -9.37 -13.67 -2.99
C VAL A 71 -10.17 -14.15 -4.21
N ASP A 72 -9.58 -14.96 -5.09
CA ASP A 72 -10.28 -15.53 -6.24
C ASP A 72 -11.28 -16.64 -5.84
N ARG A 73 -11.07 -17.28 -4.69
CA ARG A 73 -11.95 -18.35 -4.17
C ARG A 73 -13.02 -17.86 -3.20
N VAL A 74 -12.84 -16.68 -2.61
CA VAL A 74 -13.80 -16.08 -1.68
C VAL A 74 -14.79 -15.22 -2.48
N ASP A 75 -16.06 -15.57 -2.40
CA ASP A 75 -17.12 -14.87 -3.13
C ASP A 75 -17.27 -13.42 -2.63
N ARG A 76 -16.85 -12.46 -3.45
CA ARG A 76 -16.67 -11.03 -3.11
C ARG A 76 -17.98 -10.28 -2.77
N ARG A 77 -19.13 -10.96 -2.85
CA ARG A 77 -20.49 -10.44 -2.67
C ARG A 77 -21.16 -10.88 -1.37
N ARG A 78 -20.44 -11.54 -0.45
CA ARG A 78 -20.88 -11.68 0.95
C ARG A 78 -20.08 -10.75 1.85
#